data_AF-A0AAV1RJT6-F1
#
_entry.id   AF-A0AAV1RJT6-F1
#
_cell.length_a   1.000
_cell.length_b   1.000
_cell.length_c   1.000
_cell.angle_alpha   90.00
_cell.angle_beta   90.00
_cell.angle_gamma   90.00
#
_symmetry.space_group_name_H-M   'P 1'
#
loop_
_entity.id
_entity.type
_entity.pdbx_description
1 polymer ?
#
loop_
_entity_poly.entity_id
_entity_poly.type
_entity_poly.pdbx_seq_one_letter_code
_entity_poly.pdbx_strand_id
1 'polypeptide(L)'
;MAPEYATRGAITVKVDVYSFGILLLEIVSGKNNADYSGNQESVFLLNTAGKLHARGKLAELVDERMNRYDWDQANTILTLAIMCVDLSPSIRPSMSQILSVLEGGKTVEEVSKEVNNSA
;
A
#
# COMPACT_ATOMS: atom_id res chain seq x y z
N MET A 1 -2.43 -5.10 -10.11
CA MET A 1 -1.51 -4.51 -11.12
C MET A 1 -1.74 -3.02 -11.20
N ALA A 2 -0.71 -2.25 -11.58
CA ALA A 2 -0.85 -0.81 -11.77
C ALA A 2 -1.80 -0.50 -12.94
N PRO A 3 -2.69 0.50 -12.80
CA PRO A 3 -3.71 0.80 -13.81
C PRO A 3 -3.10 1.25 -15.14
N GLU A 4 -2.01 2.02 -15.12
CA GLU A 4 -1.35 2.52 -16.33
C GLU A 4 -0.65 1.42 -17.13
N TYR A 5 -0.19 0.34 -16.47
CA TYR A 5 0.32 -0.84 -17.17
C TYR A 5 -0.82 -1.58 -17.87
N ALA A 6 -1.91 -1.85 -17.14
CA ALA A 6 -3.05 -2.62 -17.67
C ALA A 6 -3.78 -1.88 -18.81
N THR A 7 -3.89 -0.56 -18.74
CA THR A 7 -4.65 0.24 -19.71
C THR A 7 -3.81 0.76 -20.87
N ARG A 8 -2.52 1.03 -20.66
CA ARG A 8 -1.65 1.69 -21.67
C ARG A 8 -0.39 0.89 -22.01
N GLY A 9 -0.14 -0.25 -21.37
CA GLY A 9 1.09 -1.01 -21.54
C GLY A 9 2.34 -0.26 -21.06
N ALA A 10 2.18 0.73 -20.17
CA ALA A 10 3.30 1.54 -19.69
C ALA A 10 4.24 0.69 -18.82
N ILE A 11 5.51 0.59 -19.20
CA ILE A 11 6.55 -0.11 -18.44
C ILE A 11 7.43 0.94 -17.76
N THR A 12 7.30 1.08 -16.44
CA THR A 12 8.10 2.02 -15.64
C THR A 12 8.39 1.43 -14.27
N VAL A 13 9.42 1.96 -13.59
CA VAL A 13 9.72 1.60 -12.19
C VAL A 13 8.54 1.86 -11.24
N LYS A 14 7.64 2.80 -11.57
CA LYS A 14 6.47 3.11 -10.73
C LYS A 14 5.39 2.02 -10.77
N VAL A 15 5.37 1.18 -11.81
CA VAL A 15 4.48 0.01 -11.89
C VAL A 15 4.91 -1.06 -10.89
N ASP A 16 6.22 -1.23 -10.70
CA ASP A 16 6.76 -2.15 -9.70
C ASP A 16 6.50 -1.63 -8.28
N VAL A 17 6.64 -0.32 -8.05
CA VAL A 17 6.28 0.32 -6.77
C VAL A 17 4.81 0.07 -6.41
N TYR A 18 3.89 0.21 -7.38
CA TYR A 18 2.48 -0.08 -7.16
C TYR A 18 2.28 -1.53 -6.74
N SER A 19 2.91 -2.47 -7.45
CA SER A 19 2.78 -3.90 -7.16
C SER A 19 3.39 -4.26 -5.81
N PHE A 20 4.48 -3.60 -5.40
CA PHE A 20 5.05 -3.71 -4.07
C PHE A 20 4.09 -3.19 -2.98
N GLY A 21 3.39 -2.07 -3.24
CA GLY A 21 2.35 -1.58 -2.34
C GLY A 21 1.22 -2.60 -2.11
N ILE A 22 0.79 -3.30 -3.16
CA ILE A 22 -0.17 -4.41 -3.02
C ILE A 22 0.41 -5.54 -2.15
N LEU A 23 1.67 -5.93 -2.39
CA LEU A 23 2.34 -6.94 -1.59
C LEU A 23 2.42 -6.56 -0.10
N LEU A 24 2.70 -5.29 0.22
CA LEU A 24 2.68 -4.81 1.61
C LEU A 24 1.29 -4.96 2.25
N LEU A 25 0.22 -4.65 1.51
CA LEU A 25 -1.15 -4.87 2.01
C LEU A 25 -1.40 -6.36 2.26
N GLU A 26 -0.97 -7.25 1.36
CA GLU A 26 -1.12 -8.71 1.53
C GLU A 26 -0.35 -9.21 2.75
N ILE A 27 0.87 -8.73 2.97
CA ILE A 27 1.71 -9.11 4.12
C ILE A 27 1.05 -8.70 5.44
N VAL A 28 0.60 -7.45 5.57
CA VAL A 28 0.02 -6.96 6.83
C VAL A 28 -1.35 -7.58 7.10
N SER A 29 -2.14 -7.79 6.05
CA SER A 29 -3.49 -8.34 6.20
C SER A 29 -3.56 -9.86 6.24
N GLY A 30 -2.52 -10.55 5.78
CA GLY A 30 -2.55 -12.01 5.60
C GLY A 30 -3.59 -12.49 4.58
N LYS A 31 -4.20 -11.56 3.81
CA LYS A 31 -5.23 -11.82 2.81
C LYS A 31 -4.62 -11.72 1.42
N ASN A 32 -5.04 -12.60 0.51
CA ASN A 32 -4.64 -12.49 -0.90
C ASN A 32 -5.42 -11.35 -1.57
N ASN A 33 -4.77 -10.55 -2.40
CA ASN A 33 -5.43 -9.45 -3.12
C ASN A 33 -6.52 -9.94 -4.09
N ALA A 34 -6.47 -11.21 -4.51
CA ALA A 34 -7.44 -11.88 -5.37
C ALA A 34 -8.13 -13.06 -4.66
N ASP A 35 -8.50 -12.90 -3.38
CA ASP A 35 -9.27 -13.95 -2.69
C ASP A 35 -10.68 -14.05 -3.29
N TYR A 36 -10.86 -15.02 -4.20
CA TYR A 36 -12.12 -15.35 -4.88
C TYR A 36 -12.97 -16.27 -4.00
N SER A 37 -13.20 -15.91 -2.74
CA SER A 37 -14.03 -16.70 -1.83
C SER A 37 -15.52 -16.58 -2.19
N GLY A 38 -15.96 -17.26 -3.27
CA GLY A 38 -17.31 -17.79 -3.55
C GLY A 38 -18.56 -16.87 -3.53
N ASN A 39 -18.50 -15.69 -2.91
CA ASN A 39 -19.65 -14.85 -2.58
C ASN A 39 -19.53 -13.53 -3.33
N GLN A 40 -19.88 -13.56 -4.63
CA GLN A 40 -20.38 -12.49 -5.54
C GLN A 40 -19.91 -11.02 -5.48
N GLU A 41 -19.06 -10.61 -4.55
CA GLU A 41 -18.34 -9.34 -4.57
C GLU A 41 -16.87 -9.67 -4.31
N SER A 42 -16.05 -9.70 -5.36
CA SER A 42 -14.59 -9.67 -5.17
C SER A 42 -14.23 -8.34 -4.52
N VAL A 43 -14.26 -8.31 -3.18
CA VAL A 43 -13.81 -7.14 -2.43
C VAL A 43 -12.30 -7.13 -2.51
N PHE A 44 -11.77 -6.47 -3.56
CA PHE A 44 -10.34 -6.28 -3.73
C PHE A 44 -9.75 -5.67 -2.46
N LEU A 45 -8.69 -6.29 -1.93
CA LEU A 45 -7.99 -5.85 -0.73
C LEU A 45 -7.66 -4.35 -0.77
N LEU A 46 -7.23 -3.87 -1.94
CA LEU A 46 -7.00 -2.45 -2.20
C LEU A 46 -8.22 -1.55 -1.96
N ASN A 47 -9.41 -1.97 -2.38
CA ASN A 47 -10.65 -1.21 -2.19
C ASN A 47 -11.03 -1.14 -0.71
N THR A 48 -10.90 -2.27 0.00
CA THR A 48 -11.08 -2.30 1.47
C THR A 48 -10.09 -1.39 2.16
N ALA A 49 -8.82 -1.44 1.75
CA ALA A 49 -7.78 -0.62 2.34
C ALA A 49 -8.02 0.88 2.14
N GLY A 50 -8.41 1.30 0.94
CA GLY A 50 -8.78 2.69 0.67
C GLY A 50 -9.98 3.16 1.50
N LYS A 51 -11.03 2.34 1.64
CA LYS A 51 -12.20 2.66 2.48
C LYS A 51 -11.85 2.78 3.95
N LEU A 52 -11.00 1.88 4.47
CA LEU A 52 -10.57 1.91 5.87
C LEU A 52 -9.63 3.09 6.13
N HIS A 53 -8.72 3.39 5.20
CA HIS A 53 -7.86 4.56 5.29
C HIS A 53 -8.66 5.85 5.38
N ALA A 54 -9.65 6.05 4.50
CA ALA A 54 -10.52 7.23 4.51
C ALA A 54 -11.33 7.39 5.80
N ARG A 55 -11.53 6.29 6.56
CA ARG A 55 -12.24 6.29 7.84
C ARG A 55 -11.31 6.29 9.07
N GLY A 56 -10.00 6.32 8.87
CA GLY A 56 -9.01 6.21 9.96
C GLY A 56 -9.02 4.85 10.67
N LYS A 57 -9.43 3.79 9.97
CA LYS A 57 -9.66 2.43 10.53
C LYS A 57 -8.71 1.38 9.96
N LEU A 58 -7.47 1.78 9.64
CA LEU A 58 -6.48 0.87 9.07
C LEU A 58 -6.16 -0.35 9.94
N ALA A 59 -6.37 -0.26 11.27
CA ALA A 59 -6.20 -1.39 12.18
C ALA A 59 -7.06 -2.60 11.83
N GLU A 60 -8.22 -2.38 11.20
CA GLU A 60 -9.12 -3.44 10.75
C GLU A 60 -8.56 -4.25 9.56
N LEU A 61 -7.45 -3.80 8.93
CA LEU A 61 -6.77 -4.58 7.90
C LEU A 61 -5.80 -5.61 8.46
N VAL A 62 -5.30 -5.46 9.68
CA VAL A 62 -4.24 -6.32 10.21
C VAL A 62 -4.74 -7.76 10.33
N ASP A 63 -3.91 -8.73 9.94
CA ASP A 63 -4.25 -10.16 9.98
C ASP A 63 -4.81 -10.57 11.36
N GLU A 64 -6.06 -11.05 11.35
CA GLU A 64 -6.81 -11.46 12.55
C GLU A 64 -6.11 -12.61 13.31
N ARG A 65 -5.21 -13.34 12.66
CA ARG A 65 -4.39 -14.40 13.27
C ARG A 65 -3.23 -13.84 14.10
N MET A 66 -2.88 -12.56 13.95
CA MET A 66 -1.85 -11.92 14.75
C MET A 66 -2.39 -11.49 16.11
N ASN A 67 -2.13 -12.34 17.11
CA ASN A 67 -2.54 -12.06 18.49
C ASN A 67 -1.73 -10.94 19.17
N ARG A 68 -0.53 -10.63 18.67
CA ARG A 68 0.36 -9.57 19.19
C ARG A 68 1.15 -8.98 18.04
N TYR A 69 1.11 -7.66 17.91
CA TYR A 69 1.90 -6.90 16.94
C TYR A 69 2.08 -5.46 17.43
N ASP A 70 3.07 -4.78 16.86
CA ASP A 70 3.30 -3.35 17.08
C ASP A 70 2.39 -2.57 16.11
N TRP A 71 1.44 -1.81 16.68
CA TRP A 71 0.50 -1.03 15.88
C TRP A 71 1.19 0.12 15.12
N ASP A 72 2.21 0.76 15.71
CA ASP A 72 2.87 1.90 15.07
C ASP A 72 3.65 1.44 13.83
N GLN A 73 4.30 0.27 13.91
CA GLN A 73 4.95 -0.35 12.76
C GLN A 73 3.92 -0.80 11.71
N ALA A 74 2.84 -1.45 12.12
CA ALA A 74 1.78 -1.87 11.20
C ALA A 74 1.14 -0.68 10.48
N ASN A 75 0.84 0.39 11.21
CA ASN A 75 0.28 1.63 10.65
C ASN A 75 1.25 2.32 9.70
N THR A 76 2.55 2.33 10.02
CA THR A 76 3.61 2.83 9.13
C THR A 76 3.62 2.06 7.81
N ILE A 77 3.62 0.73 7.86
CA ILE A 77 3.64 -0.12 6.66
C ILE A 77 2.34 0.06 5.84
N LEU A 78 1.18 0.09 6.50
CA LEU A 78 -0.11 0.29 5.83
C LEU A 78 -0.20 1.66 5.15
N THR A 79 0.24 2.73 5.83
CA THR A 79 0.22 4.08 5.26
C THR A 79 1.20 4.18 4.09
N LEU A 80 2.39 3.59 4.20
CA LEU A 80 3.35 3.50 3.10
C LEU A 80 2.77 2.72 1.92
N ALA A 81 2.09 1.60 2.18
CA ALA A 81 1.44 0.78 1.17
C ALA A 81 0.37 1.58 0.41
N ILE A 82 -0.49 2.33 1.10
CA ILE A 82 -1.49 3.23 0.51
C ILE A 82 -0.82 4.25 -0.43
N MET A 83 0.31 4.84 -0.02
CA MET A 83 1.04 5.79 -0.86
C MET A 83 1.66 5.13 -2.11
N CYS A 84 2.10 3.87 -2.00
CA CYS A 84 2.65 3.11 -3.12
C CYS A 84 1.59 2.75 -4.17
N VAL A 85 0.34 2.49 -3.76
CA VAL A 85 -0.77 2.07 -4.64
C VAL A 85 -1.58 3.24 -5.19
N ASP A 86 -1.06 4.46 -5.12
CA ASP A 86 -1.78 5.62 -5.65
C ASP A 86 -2.01 5.52 -7.17
N LEU A 87 -3.15 6.02 -7.63
CA LEU A 87 -3.50 6.02 -9.05
C LEU A 87 -2.57 6.92 -9.88
N SER A 88 -2.03 7.98 -9.29
CA SER A 88 -1.04 8.86 -9.92
C SER A 88 0.38 8.34 -9.68
N PRO A 89 1.09 7.87 -10.73
CA PRO A 89 2.45 7.38 -10.57
C PRO A 89 3.44 8.43 -10.05
N SER A 90 3.16 9.72 -10.21
CA SER A 90 4.03 10.81 -9.74
C SER A 90 4.11 10.85 -8.22
N ILE A 91 3.02 10.55 -7.51
CA ILE A 91 2.98 10.65 -6.05
C ILE A 91 3.38 9.36 -5.32
N ARG A 92 3.69 8.30 -6.07
CA ARG A 92 4.27 7.07 -5.49
C ARG A 92 5.72 7.33 -5.10
N PRO A 93 6.18 6.90 -3.90
CA PRO A 93 7.57 7.05 -3.49
C PRO A 93 8.51 6.22 -4.38
N SER A 94 9.80 6.54 -4.39
CA SER A 94 10.83 5.68 -4.98
C SER A 94 11.07 4.45 -4.09
N MET A 95 11.65 3.38 -4.65
CA MET A 95 12.07 2.21 -3.86
C MET A 95 13.09 2.56 -2.77
N SER A 96 13.97 3.55 -3.00
CA SER A 96 14.91 4.01 -1.97
C SER A 96 14.22 4.74 -0.82
N GLN A 97 13.19 5.54 -1.11
CA GLN A 97 12.38 6.19 -0.08
C GLN A 97 11.58 5.16 0.73
N ILE A 98 10.97 4.19 0.05
CA ILE A 98 10.27 3.06 0.69
C ILE A 98 11.22 2.33 1.65
N LEU A 99 12.43 1.97 1.19
CA LEU A 99 13.44 1.32 2.01
C LEU A 99 13.80 2.16 3.24
N SER A 100 14.01 3.47 3.07
CA SER A 100 14.35 4.35 4.19
C SER A 100 13.28 4.39 5.29
N VAL A 101 12.01 4.22 4.93
CA VAL A 101 10.92 4.13 5.91
C VAL A 101 10.93 2.77 6.60
N LEU A 102 11.08 1.68 5.84
CA LEU A 102 11.09 0.32 6.38
C LEU A 102 12.30 0.05 7.29
N GLU A 103 13.43 0.72 7.06
CA GLU A 103 14.62 0.67 7.92
C GLU A 103 14.53 1.62 9.13
N GLY A 104 13.45 2.39 9.26
CA GLY A 104 13.26 3.37 10.34
C GLY A 104 14.11 4.63 10.20
N GLY A 105 14.70 4.87 9.02
CA GLY A 105 15.49 6.07 8.74
C GLY A 105 14.66 7.32 8.46
N LYS A 106 13.41 7.16 7.99
CA LYS A 106 12.45 8.23 7.74
C LYS A 106 11.03 7.83 8.13
N THR A 107 10.19 8.82 8.39
CA THR A 107 8.74 8.65 8.56
C THR A 107 8.01 8.71 7.20
N VAL A 108 6.78 8.19 7.15
CA VAL A 108 5.96 8.26 5.94
C VAL A 108 5.61 9.71 5.60
N GLU A 109 5.43 10.56 6.61
CA GLU A 109 5.12 11.98 6.48
C GLU A 109 6.28 12.76 5.84
N GLU A 110 7.52 12.44 6.20
CA GLU A 110 8.71 13.04 5.58
C GLU A 110 8.81 12.66 4.10
N VAL A 111 8.65 11.37 3.77
CA VAL A 111 8.66 10.92 2.38
C VAL A 111 7.50 11.53 1.59
N SER A 112 6.30 11.60 2.17
CA SER A 112 5.14 12.22 1.53
C SER A 112 5.41 13.68 1.13
N LYS A 113 6.04 14.46 2.02
CA LYS A 113 6.44 15.84 1.71
C LYS A 113 7.48 15.91 0.58
N GLU A 114 8.48 15.04 0.59
CA GLU A 114 9.51 14.98 -0.47
C GLU A 114 8.91 14.68 -1.83
N VAL A 115 7.99 13.71 -1.88
CA VAL A 115 7.32 13.31 -3.12
C VAL A 115 6.44 14.45 -3.64
N ASN A 116 5.65 15.08 -2.77
CA ASN A 116 4.79 16.20 -3.15
C ASN A 116 5.56 17.44 -3.62
N ASN A 117 6.77 17.67 -3.10
CA ASN A 117 7.64 18.78 -3.54
C ASN A 117 8.34 18.50 -4.88
N SER A 118 8.33 17.24 -5.33
CA SER A 118 9.02 16.77 -6.55
C SER A 118 8.06 16.43 -7.70
N ALA A 119 6.75 16.44 -7.44
CA ALA A 119 5.67 16.09 -8.37
C ALA A 119 5.10 17.33 -9.07
#